data_AF-A0A1G0G6J9-F1
#
_entry.id   AF-A0A1G0G6J9-F1
#
_cell.length_a   1.000
_cell.length_b   1.000
_cell.length_c   1.000
_cell.angle_alpha   90.00
_cell.angle_beta   90.00
_cell.angle_gamma   90.00
#
_symmetry.space_group_name_H-M   'P 1'
#
loop_
_entity.id
_entity.type
_entity.pdbx_description
1 polymer ?
#
loop_
_entity_poly.entity_id
_entity_poly.type
_entity_poly.pdbx_seq_one_letter_code
_entity_poly.pdbx_strand_id
1 'polypeptide(L)'
;MGDQDLIHLRDKLRTFVADRDWDQFHAPKNLAMALVVEASELLEIYQWLTEAESRELAGEKRAKVAMELADILIYLVRLADKLDVDLLDAVTRKLEINEQRYPAGKVRGRAVKYNEI
;
A
#
# COMPACT_ATOMS: atom_id res chain seq x y z
N MET A 1 -6.76 -12.30 0.00
CA MET A 1 -6.79 -11.61 -1.31
C MET A 1 -5.97 -12.47 -2.24
N GLY A 2 -6.61 -13.14 -3.19
CA GLY A 2 -5.94 -13.94 -4.21
C GLY A 2 -5.49 -13.07 -5.40
N ASP A 3 -4.72 -13.65 -6.31
CA ASP A 3 -4.30 -12.98 -7.55
C ASP A 3 -5.47 -12.39 -8.36
N GLN A 4 -6.58 -13.14 -8.42
CA GLN A 4 -7.81 -12.72 -9.08
C GLN A 4 -8.44 -11.46 -8.46
N ASP A 5 -8.24 -11.20 -7.17
CA ASP A 5 -8.83 -10.03 -6.50
C ASP A 5 -8.13 -8.73 -6.94
N LEU A 6 -6.80 -8.74 -7.07
CA LEU A 6 -6.02 -7.58 -7.54
C LEU A 6 -6.27 -7.30 -9.02
N ILE A 7 -6.36 -8.35 -9.84
CA ILE A 7 -6.71 -8.24 -11.25
C ILE A 7 -8.11 -7.64 -11.40
N HIS A 8 -9.09 -8.14 -10.63
CA HIS A 8 -10.44 -7.60 -10.66
C HIS A 8 -10.50 -6.13 -10.24
N LEU A 9 -9.76 -5.76 -9.18
CA LEU A 9 -9.65 -4.37 -8.74
C LEU A 9 -9.04 -3.48 -9.82
N ARG A 10 -7.93 -3.91 -10.45
CA ARG A 10 -7.29 -3.19 -11.56
C ARG A 10 -8.28 -2.92 -12.70
N ASP A 11 -9.05 -3.94 -13.10
CA ASP A 11 -9.99 -3.82 -14.22
C ASP A 11 -11.20 -2.92 -13.87
N LYS A 12 -11.67 -2.98 -12.62
CA LYS A 12 -12.66 -2.03 -12.11
C LYS A 12 -12.14 -0.59 -12.12
N LEU A 13 -10.89 -0.37 -11.74
CA LEU A 13 -10.24 0.95 -11.77
C LEU A 13 -10.05 1.46 -13.20
N ARG A 14 -9.64 0.61 -14.13
CA ARG A 14 -9.55 0.95 -15.56
C ARG A 14 -10.88 1.46 -16.09
N THR A 15 -11.97 0.76 -15.78
CA THR A 15 -13.33 1.16 -16.17
C THR A 15 -13.70 2.50 -15.54
N PHE A 16 -13.52 2.64 -14.22
CA PHE A 16 -13.83 3.86 -13.48
C PHE A 16 -13.11 5.11 -14.02
N VAL A 17 -11.84 4.94 -14.40
CA VAL A 17 -10.99 6.01 -14.98
C VAL A 17 -11.39 6.31 -16.42
N ALA A 18 -11.65 5.28 -17.23
CA ALA A 18 -12.06 5.44 -18.62
C ALA A 18 -13.40 6.16 -18.76
N ASP A 19 -14.39 5.81 -17.91
CA ASP A 19 -15.71 6.46 -17.89
C ASP A 19 -15.65 7.98 -17.63
N ARG A 20 -14.54 8.46 -17.08
CA ARG A 20 -14.31 9.87 -16.74
C ARG A 20 -13.28 10.55 -17.63
N ASP A 21 -12.73 9.84 -18.60
CA ASP A 21 -11.59 10.30 -19.42
C ASP A 21 -10.40 10.77 -18.56
N TRP A 22 -10.19 10.13 -17.40
CA TRP A 22 -9.16 10.55 -16.43
C TRP A 22 -7.79 9.95 -16.71
N ASP A 23 -7.66 9.02 -17.67
CA ASP A 23 -6.38 8.37 -17.95
C ASP A 23 -5.29 9.38 -18.36
N GLN A 24 -5.69 10.50 -18.98
CA GLN A 24 -4.80 11.61 -19.33
C GLN A 24 -4.08 12.25 -18.12
N PHE A 25 -4.64 12.14 -16.91
CA PHE A 25 -4.04 12.67 -15.68
C PHE A 25 -3.22 11.61 -14.93
N HIS A 26 -3.33 10.33 -15.30
CA HIS A 26 -2.74 9.19 -14.60
C HIS A 26 -1.33 8.83 -15.11
N ALA A 27 -0.49 9.84 -15.37
CA ALA A 27 0.93 9.61 -15.61
C ALA A 27 1.59 9.00 -14.35
N PRO A 28 2.58 8.10 -14.46
CA PRO A 28 3.21 7.46 -13.30
C PRO A 28 3.70 8.44 -12.22
N LYS A 29 4.26 9.59 -12.62
CA LYS A 29 4.65 10.68 -11.71
C LYS A 29 3.47 11.15 -10.84
N ASN A 30 2.31 11.39 -11.46
CA ASN A 30 1.15 11.93 -10.77
C ASN A 30 0.55 10.90 -9.82
N LEU A 31 0.48 9.64 -10.25
CA LEU A 31 0.00 8.53 -9.41
C LEU A 31 0.91 8.29 -8.21
N ALA A 32 2.23 8.35 -8.39
CA ALA A 32 3.18 8.24 -7.28
C ALA A 32 3.04 9.40 -6.29
N MET A 33 2.80 10.62 -6.77
CA MET A 33 2.51 11.77 -5.90
C MET A 33 1.21 11.58 -5.13
N ALA A 34 0.13 11.17 -5.80
CA ALA A 34 -1.16 10.91 -5.17
C ALA A 34 -1.06 9.82 -4.09
N LEU A 35 -0.36 8.71 -4.37
CA LEU A 35 -0.09 7.66 -3.40
C LEU A 35 0.55 8.20 -2.10
N VAL A 36 1.50 9.14 -2.22
CA VAL A 36 2.16 9.76 -1.05
C VAL A 36 1.20 10.69 -0.31
N VAL A 37 0.30 11.38 -1.01
CA VAL A 37 -0.74 12.20 -0.37
C VAL A 37 -1.64 11.32 0.50
N GLU A 38 -2.19 10.22 -0.04
CA GLU A 38 -3.07 9.33 0.75
C GLU A 38 -2.34 8.67 1.93
N ALA A 39 -1.06 8.32 1.75
CA ALA A 39 -0.23 7.85 2.85
C ALA A 39 -0.02 8.92 3.94
N SER A 40 -0.02 10.21 3.56
CA SER A 40 0.07 11.33 4.51
C SER A 40 -1.28 11.57 5.20
N GLU A 41 -2.41 11.38 4.52
CA GLU A 41 -3.75 11.44 5.15
C GLU A 41 -3.93 10.33 6.18
N LEU A 42 -3.45 9.11 5.89
CA LEU A 42 -3.37 8.02 6.86
C LEU A 42 -2.51 8.43 8.07
N LEU A 43 -1.33 9.01 7.82
CA LEU A 43 -0.42 9.46 8.89
C LEU A 43 -1.08 10.51 9.80
N GLU A 44 -1.85 11.44 9.23
CA GLU A 44 -2.52 12.51 9.97
C GLU A 44 -3.43 11.99 11.08
N ILE A 45 -4.08 10.84 10.86
CA ILE A 45 -4.96 10.20 11.84
C ILE A 45 -4.18 9.80 13.11
N TYR A 46 -2.91 9.42 12.93
CA TYR A 46 -2.06 8.88 13.99
C TYR A 46 -1.08 9.90 14.58
N GLN A 47 -0.85 11.04 13.93
CA GLN A 47 0.30 11.92 14.19
C GLN A 47 0.44 12.43 15.63
N TRP A 48 -0.68 12.53 16.38
CA TRP A 48 -0.71 13.02 17.77
C TRP A 48 -1.04 11.94 18.80
N LEU A 49 -1.14 10.68 18.38
CA LEU A 49 -1.47 9.56 19.27
C LEU A 49 -0.20 9.02 19.94
N THR A 50 -0.33 8.64 21.20
CA THR A 50 0.63 7.75 21.83
C THR A 50 0.56 6.35 21.22
N GLU A 51 1.58 5.53 21.46
CA GLU A 51 1.59 4.14 21.00
C GLU A 51 0.37 3.35 21.51
N ALA A 52 -0.03 3.57 22.77
CA ALA A 52 -1.19 2.91 23.36
C ALA A 52 -2.49 3.36 22.66
N GLU A 53 -2.68 4.66 22.45
CA GLU A 53 -3.87 5.20 21.78
C GLU A 53 -3.98 4.75 20.32
N SER A 54 -2.86 4.60 19.62
CA SER A 54 -2.85 4.15 18.21
C SER A 54 -3.44 2.75 18.00
N ARG A 55 -3.48 1.92 19.05
CA ARG A 55 -4.02 0.55 19.01
C ARG A 55 -5.52 0.46 19.28
N GLU A 56 -6.10 1.53 19.83
CA GLU A 56 -7.47 1.55 20.36
C GLU A 56 -8.43 2.43 19.53
N LEU A 57 -8.08 2.73 18.27
CA LEU A 57 -8.95 3.52 17.39
C LEU A 57 -10.29 2.82 17.14
N ALA A 58 -11.38 3.57 17.28
CA ALA A 58 -12.75 3.10 17.09
C ALA A 58 -13.63 4.14 16.39
N GLY A 59 -14.84 3.74 16.01
CA GLY A 59 -15.84 4.61 15.39
C GLY A 59 -15.33 5.26 14.11
N GLU A 60 -15.55 6.58 14.00
CA GLU A 60 -15.21 7.37 12.82
C GLU A 60 -13.70 7.33 12.48
N LYS A 61 -12.81 7.38 13.47
CA LYS A 61 -11.36 7.32 13.22
C LYS A 61 -10.95 6.00 12.55
N ARG A 62 -11.51 4.87 13.03
CA ARG A 62 -11.24 3.55 12.43
C ARG A 62 -11.83 3.45 11.01
N ALA A 63 -13.00 4.04 10.78
CA ALA A 63 -13.59 4.11 9.45
C ALA A 63 -12.72 4.94 8.50
N LYS A 64 -12.20 6.08 8.95
CA LYS A 64 -11.27 6.91 8.17
C LYS A 64 -10.01 6.15 7.79
N VAL A 65 -9.36 5.45 8.74
CA VAL A 65 -8.20 4.58 8.45
C VAL A 65 -8.50 3.58 7.34
N ALA A 66 -9.69 2.96 7.35
CA ALA A 66 -10.07 2.01 6.32
C ALA A 66 -10.19 2.66 4.93
N MET A 67 -10.66 3.90 4.85
CA MET A 67 -10.72 4.67 3.60
C MET A 67 -9.33 5.04 3.10
N GLU A 68 -8.46 5.59 3.96
CA GLU A 68 -7.10 5.96 3.53
C GLU A 68 -6.29 4.74 3.06
N LEU A 69 -6.45 3.59 3.73
CA LEU A 69 -5.84 2.33 3.27
C LEU A 69 -6.38 1.88 1.91
N ALA A 70 -7.66 2.11 1.64
CA ALA A 70 -8.26 1.81 0.34
C ALA A 70 -7.72 2.75 -0.74
N ASP A 71 -7.58 4.04 -0.46
CA ASP A 71 -7.05 5.02 -1.41
C ASP A 71 -5.58 4.75 -1.74
N ILE A 72 -4.76 4.41 -0.74
CA ILE A 72 -3.38 3.93 -0.94
C ILE A 72 -3.37 2.70 -1.87
N LEU A 73 -4.23 1.71 -1.64
CA LEU A 73 -4.30 0.51 -2.47
C LEU A 73 -4.73 0.84 -3.91
N ILE A 74 -5.71 1.73 -4.07
CA ILE A 74 -6.21 2.18 -5.38
C ILE A 74 -5.08 2.79 -6.21
N TYR A 75 -4.34 3.75 -5.64
CA TYR A 75 -3.24 4.39 -6.37
C TYR A 75 -2.08 3.43 -6.61
N LEU A 76 -1.77 2.54 -5.66
CA LEU A 76 -0.71 1.54 -5.86
C LEU A 76 -1.04 0.58 -7.01
N VAL A 77 -2.26 0.04 -7.05
CA VAL A 77 -2.71 -0.84 -8.14
C VAL A 77 -2.75 -0.09 -9.46
N ARG A 78 -3.25 1.15 -9.48
CA ARG A 78 -3.27 1.95 -10.72
C ARG A 78 -1.88 2.31 -11.21
N LEU A 79 -0.94 2.59 -10.31
CA LEU A 79 0.46 2.86 -10.66
C LEU A 79 1.13 1.60 -11.23
N ALA A 80 0.94 0.44 -10.60
CA ALA A 80 1.44 -0.83 -11.11
C ALA A 80 0.89 -1.12 -12.52
N ASP A 81 -0.41 -0.87 -12.73
CA ASP A 81 -1.07 -1.01 -14.03
C ASP A 81 -0.44 -0.12 -15.12
N LYS A 82 -0.20 1.16 -14.83
CA LYS A 82 0.43 2.09 -15.79
C LYS A 82 1.91 1.78 -16.06
N LEU A 83 2.56 1.02 -15.18
CA LEU A 83 3.95 0.60 -15.31
C LEU A 83 4.11 -0.83 -15.84
N ASP A 84 3.01 -1.52 -16.12
CA ASP A 84 3.01 -2.94 -16.52
C ASP A 84 3.75 -3.85 -15.52
N VAL A 85 3.51 -3.60 -14.22
CA VAL A 85 4.10 -4.37 -13.12
C VAL A 85 3.08 -5.37 -12.59
N ASP A 86 3.44 -6.65 -12.59
CA ASP A 86 2.75 -7.66 -11.80
C ASP A 86 3.06 -7.41 -10.31
N LEU A 87 2.10 -6.78 -9.64
CA LEU A 87 2.26 -6.38 -8.25
C LEU A 87 2.37 -7.58 -7.30
N LEU A 88 1.70 -8.70 -7.59
CA LEU A 88 1.72 -9.87 -6.71
C LEU A 88 3.03 -10.65 -6.86
N ASP A 89 3.52 -10.81 -8.08
CA ASP A 89 4.86 -11.37 -8.34
C ASP A 89 5.95 -10.51 -7.68
N ALA A 90 5.87 -9.19 -7.83
CA ALA A 90 6.81 -8.25 -7.21
C ALA A 90 6.82 -8.37 -5.68
N VAL A 91 5.65 -8.50 -5.05
CA VAL A 91 5.54 -8.72 -3.59
C VAL A 91 6.15 -10.08 -3.20
N THR A 92 5.85 -11.15 -3.93
CA THR A 92 6.35 -12.50 -3.65
C THR A 92 7.88 -12.53 -3.69
N ARG A 93 8.48 -12.02 -4.78
CA ARG A 93 9.93 -11.89 -4.90
C ARG A 93 10.54 -11.02 -3.81
N LYS A 94 9.85 -9.94 -3.42
CA LYS A 94 10.33 -9.05 -2.36
C LYS A 94 10.33 -9.74 -0.99
N LEU A 95 9.35 -10.60 -0.71
CA LEU A 95 9.30 -11.41 0.51
C LEU A 95 10.46 -12.40 0.57
N GLU A 96 10.75 -13.12 -0.51
CA GLU A 96 11.91 -14.03 -0.59
C GLU A 96 13.24 -13.32 -0.30
N ILE A 97 13.43 -12.12 -0.88
CA ILE A 97 14.60 -11.28 -0.60
C ILE A 97 14.65 -10.88 0.88
N ASN A 98 13.50 -10.55 1.48
CA ASN A 98 13.44 -10.16 2.89
C ASN A 98 13.71 -11.35 3.82
N GLU A 99 13.25 -12.55 3.50
CA GLU A 99 13.54 -13.78 4.26
C GLU A 99 15.04 -14.10 4.27
N GLN A 100 15.71 -13.92 3.14
CA GLN A 100 17.16 -14.08 3.05
C GLN A 100 17.91 -13.02 3.86
N ARG A 101 17.43 -11.77 3.85
CA ARG A 101 18.02 -10.65 4.62
C ARG A 101 17.76 -10.76 6.11
N TYR A 102 16.62 -11.31 6.52
CA TYR A 102 16.19 -11.39 7.91
C TYR A 102 15.77 -12.83 8.29
N PRO A 103 16.72 -13.79 8.37
CA PRO A 103 16.39 -15.18 8.68
C PRO A 103 15.72 -15.30 10.05
N ALA A 104 14.56 -15.95 10.13
CA ALA A 104 13.73 -16.02 11.33
C ALA A 104 14.51 -16.47 12.59
N GLY A 105 15.41 -17.45 12.44
CA GLY A 105 16.24 -17.95 13.55
C GLY A 105 17.22 -16.92 14.14
N LYS A 106 17.55 -15.85 13.40
CA LYS A 106 18.50 -14.82 13.86
C LYS A 106 17.82 -13.54 14.36
N VAL A 107 16.61 -13.24 13.89
CA VAL A 107 15.92 -11.96 14.15
C VAL A 107 14.67 -12.07 15.04
N ARG A 108 14.24 -13.28 15.41
CA ARG A 108 13.02 -13.47 16.21
C ARG A 108 13.06 -12.62 17.49
N GLY A 109 12.08 -11.71 17.62
CA GLY A 109 11.94 -10.82 18.78
C GLY A 109 12.97 -9.68 18.85
N ARG A 110 13.77 -9.46 17.80
CA ARG A 110 14.83 -8.44 17.75
C ARG A 110 14.60 -7.48 16.58
N ALA A 111 14.60 -6.18 16.87
CA ALA A 111 14.64 -5.14 15.85
C ALA A 111 16.10 -4.80 15.53
N VAL A 112 16.74 -5.59 14.65
CA VAL A 112 18.13 -5.40 14.21
C VAL A 112 18.18 -5.14 12.71
N LYS A 113 19.12 -4.29 12.27
CA LYS A 113 19.33 -4.09 10.82
C LYS A 113 20.01 -5.32 10.23
N TYR A 114 19.79 -5.58 8.94
CA TYR A 114 20.29 -6.81 8.30
C TYR A 114 21.82 -6.98 8.36
N ASN A 115 22.56 -5.86 8.45
CA ASN A 115 24.01 -5.82 8.61
C ASN A 115 24.48 -6.01 10.06
N GLU A 116 23.55 -6.16 11.01
CA GLU A 116 23.77 -6.32 12.45
C GLU A 116 23.21 -7.68 12.96
N ILE A 117 22.85 -8.59 12.04
CA ILE A 117 22.27 -9.93 12.30
C ILE A 117 23.36 -10.99 12.51
#